data_AF-A0A4U1BA90-F1
#
_entry.id   AF-A0A4U1BA90-F1
#
_cell.length_a   1.000
_cell.length_b   1.000
_cell.length_c   1.000
_cell.angle_alpha   90.00
_cell.angle_beta   90.00
_cell.angle_gamma   90.00
#
_symmetry.space_group_name_H-M   'P 1'
#
loop_
_entity.id
_entity.type
_entity.pdbx_description
1 polymer ?
#
loop_
_entity_poly.entity_id
_entity_poly.type
_entity_poly.pdbx_seq_one_letter_code
_entity_poly.pdbx_strand_id
1 'polypeptide(L)'
;MTASSIIADTEGPTMELNRKERQTLAQWFTRPWQEREVALGALASRLHRDYGFGELIGDGRARARLQISRDHLSALRDELKRDGLGDPCQPEFVTEAQSRNHLAQTRQDEKRGARAVGDDLVLCRPLGHWHIDGQPIPLPPFEQAGQLLNWRSLSDMAPRLCHSHLVLVENLALMPELHRLALPRSLNNPLFLYRGDADRSTGAAYRCFRAFKGRLPLVYFGDFDPAGLEIGLGCGAERLLLPAPDCWETLLHPHWQSLTGAERRWYAQEAQARRLFSRNLAEPLKQALLAMDSHKQTRTQEHLLAHGVELELVDL
;
A
#
# COMPACT_ATOMS: atom_id res chain seq x y z
N MET A 1 -36.35 48.67 12.85
CA MET A 1 -36.11 47.50 13.73
C MET A 1 -36.64 46.28 13.00
N THR A 2 -35.78 45.55 12.31
CA THR A 2 -36.11 44.27 11.69
C THR A 2 -34.89 43.38 11.85
N ALA A 3 -35.14 42.23 12.46
CA ALA A 3 -34.14 41.29 12.95
C ALA A 3 -33.37 40.62 11.81
N SER A 4 -32.04 40.60 11.92
CA SER A 4 -31.19 39.69 11.16
C SER A 4 -31.36 38.28 11.74
N SER A 5 -31.96 37.37 10.96
CA SER A 5 -31.84 35.94 11.19
C SER A 5 -30.46 35.49 10.70
N ILE A 6 -29.57 35.19 11.64
CA ILE A 6 -28.36 34.41 11.38
C ILE A 6 -28.84 33.00 11.03
N ILE A 7 -28.76 32.63 9.76
CA ILE A 7 -28.85 31.23 9.36
C ILE A 7 -27.53 30.62 9.81
N ALA A 8 -27.58 29.87 10.90
CA ALA A 8 -26.46 29.03 11.30
C ALA A 8 -26.32 27.93 10.25
N ASP A 9 -25.20 27.92 9.51
CA ASP A 9 -24.76 26.75 8.77
C ASP A 9 -24.53 25.62 9.77
N THR A 10 -25.52 24.73 9.89
CA THR A 10 -25.33 23.43 10.54
C THR A 10 -24.52 22.56 9.60
N GLU A 11 -23.18 22.66 9.68
CA GLU A 11 -22.28 21.65 9.12
C GLU A 11 -22.60 20.30 9.79
N GLY A 12 -23.34 19.45 9.08
CA GLY A 12 -23.55 18.07 9.51
C GLY A 12 -22.24 17.29 9.56
N PRO A 13 -22.18 16.18 10.32
CA PRO A 13 -20.96 15.41 10.55
C PRO A 13 -20.26 15.00 9.23
N THR A 14 -19.00 15.40 9.08
CA THR A 14 -18.12 15.10 7.94
C THR A 14 -17.41 13.75 8.14
N MET A 15 -18.18 12.69 8.35
CA MET A 15 -17.57 11.36 8.53
C MET A 15 -17.27 10.71 7.18
N GLU A 16 -16.00 10.56 6.83
CA GLU A 16 -15.57 9.72 5.70
C GLU A 16 -15.25 8.29 6.17
N LEU A 17 -15.77 7.28 5.46
CA LEU A 17 -15.53 5.86 5.78
C LEU A 17 -14.60 5.22 4.74
N ASN A 18 -13.44 4.74 5.20
CA ASN A 18 -12.56 3.93 4.36
C ASN A 18 -13.10 2.50 4.19
N ARG A 19 -12.51 1.72 3.27
CA ARG A 19 -12.97 0.35 2.96
C ARG A 19 -13.01 -0.58 4.19
N LYS A 20 -12.01 -0.51 5.07
CA LYS A 20 -11.93 -1.37 6.27
C LYS A 20 -13.01 -1.02 7.28
N GLU A 21 -13.30 0.28 7.41
CA GLU A 21 -14.39 0.79 8.25
C GLU A 21 -15.76 0.39 7.70
N ARG A 22 -15.98 0.53 6.39
CA ARG A 22 -17.20 0.05 5.70
C ARG A 22 -17.39 -1.45 5.88
N GLN A 23 -16.32 -2.23 5.79
CA GLN A 23 -16.38 -3.67 5.98
C GLN A 23 -16.67 -4.06 7.44
N THR A 24 -16.12 -3.33 8.40
CA THR A 24 -16.39 -3.53 9.83
C THR A 24 -17.85 -3.19 10.16
N LEU A 25 -18.37 -2.08 9.63
CA LEU A 25 -19.77 -1.71 9.73
C LEU A 25 -20.67 -2.78 9.09
N ALA A 26 -20.43 -3.17 7.84
CA ALA A 26 -21.21 -4.23 7.19
C ALA A 26 -21.24 -5.54 7.99
N GLN A 27 -20.14 -5.91 8.65
CA GLN A 27 -20.11 -7.07 9.54
C GLN A 27 -20.97 -6.90 10.81
N TRP A 28 -21.11 -5.69 11.34
CA TRP A 28 -22.00 -5.42 12.47
C TRP A 28 -23.47 -5.58 12.07
N PHE A 29 -23.82 -5.26 10.82
CA PHE A 29 -25.19 -5.35 10.30
C PHE A 29 -25.58 -6.72 9.72
N THR A 30 -24.62 -7.54 9.31
CA THR A 30 -24.89 -8.84 8.65
C THR A 30 -24.84 -10.05 9.58
N ARG A 31 -24.26 -9.91 10.78
CA ARG A 31 -24.23 -10.99 11.78
C ARG A 31 -25.58 -11.09 12.51
N PRO A 32 -26.00 -12.30 12.94
CA PRO A 32 -27.17 -12.46 13.81
C PRO A 32 -27.07 -11.54 15.03
N TRP A 33 -28.14 -10.79 15.30
CA TRP A 33 -28.14 -9.77 16.35
C TRP A 33 -27.98 -10.39 17.74
N GLN A 34 -27.02 -9.86 18.49
CA GLN A 34 -26.83 -10.07 19.92
C GLN A 34 -26.31 -8.76 20.51
N GLU A 35 -26.69 -8.48 21.76
CA GLU A 35 -26.13 -7.35 22.50
C GLU A 35 -24.62 -7.51 22.66
N ARG A 36 -23.88 -6.44 22.40
CA ARG A 36 -22.43 -6.50 22.22
C ARG A 36 -21.72 -5.27 22.74
N GLU A 37 -20.54 -5.53 23.28
CA GLU A 37 -19.57 -4.50 23.61
C GLU A 37 -18.52 -4.40 22.51
N VAL A 38 -18.24 -3.18 22.05
CA VAL A 38 -17.17 -2.90 21.08
C VAL A 38 -16.12 -2.03 21.75
N ALA A 39 -14.84 -2.40 21.63
CA ALA A 39 -13.74 -1.57 22.11
C ALA A 39 -13.78 -0.19 21.45
N LEU A 40 -13.55 0.87 22.22
CA LEU A 40 -13.58 2.26 21.75
C LEU A 40 -12.35 2.60 20.88
N GLY A 41 -12.21 1.92 19.75
CA GLY A 41 -11.21 2.23 18.72
C GLY A 41 -11.56 3.48 17.92
N ALA A 42 -10.72 3.84 16.96
CA ALA A 42 -10.88 5.07 16.17
C ALA A 42 -12.25 5.18 15.48
N LEU A 43 -12.72 4.10 14.83
CA LEU A 43 -14.03 4.07 14.17
C LEU A 43 -15.18 4.19 15.19
N ALA A 44 -15.16 3.38 16.25
CA ALA A 44 -16.20 3.40 17.29
C ALA A 44 -16.29 4.78 17.97
N SER A 45 -15.14 5.39 18.27
CA SER A 45 -15.07 6.75 18.85
C SER A 45 -15.72 7.79 17.95
N ARG A 46 -15.46 7.72 16.63
CA ARG A 46 -16.04 8.63 15.64
C ARG A 46 -17.55 8.43 15.52
N LEU A 47 -18.01 7.17 15.41
CA LEU A 47 -19.44 6.85 15.33
C LEU A 47 -20.20 7.33 16.57
N HIS A 48 -19.63 7.15 17.76
CA HIS A 48 -20.25 7.62 18.99
C HIS A 48 -20.36 9.16 19.02
N ARG A 49 -19.27 9.85 18.67
CA ARG A 49 -19.23 11.32 18.68
C ARG A 49 -20.12 11.95 17.60
N ASP A 50 -20.11 11.39 16.39
CA ASP A 50 -20.71 12.02 15.21
C ASP A 50 -22.18 11.57 15.01
N TYR A 51 -22.55 10.39 15.52
CA TYR A 51 -23.89 9.79 15.33
C TYR A 51 -24.59 9.36 16.62
N GLY A 52 -24.01 9.61 17.79
CA GLY A 52 -24.56 9.12 19.05
C GLY A 52 -24.61 7.59 19.14
N PHE A 53 -23.73 6.89 18.40
CA PHE A 53 -23.76 5.45 18.30
C PHE A 53 -23.28 4.76 19.58
N GLY A 54 -24.17 3.98 20.22
CA GLY A 54 -23.85 3.16 21.40
C GLY A 54 -23.70 3.97 22.69
N GLU A 55 -23.76 3.27 23.83
CA GLU A 55 -23.56 3.86 25.16
C GLU A 55 -22.14 3.59 25.67
N LEU A 56 -21.49 4.62 26.19
CA LEU A 56 -20.13 4.50 26.72
C LEU A 56 -20.14 3.77 28.06
N ILE A 57 -19.40 2.67 28.16
CA ILE A 57 -19.24 1.88 29.38
C ILE A 57 -17.76 1.72 29.74
N GLY A 58 -17.45 1.66 31.04
CA GLY A 58 -16.10 1.42 31.58
C GLY A 58 -15.39 2.68 32.09
N ASP A 59 -14.59 2.51 33.15
CA ASP A 59 -13.86 3.60 33.81
C ASP A 59 -12.53 3.90 33.12
N GLY A 60 -12.46 5.04 32.45
CA GLY A 60 -11.24 5.60 31.84
C GLY A 60 -10.93 5.12 30.42
N ARG A 61 -10.10 5.89 29.70
CA ARG A 61 -9.82 5.70 28.25
C ARG A 61 -9.30 4.30 27.89
N ALA A 62 -8.57 3.62 28.78
CA ALA A 62 -7.97 2.31 28.49
C ALA A 62 -8.97 1.14 28.53
N ARG A 63 -10.14 1.33 29.15
CA ARG A 63 -11.19 0.30 29.30
C ARG A 63 -12.54 0.71 28.70
N ALA A 64 -12.60 1.88 28.07
CA ALA A 64 -13.82 2.39 27.46
C ALA A 64 -14.29 1.49 26.32
N ARG A 65 -15.58 1.12 26.37
CA ARG A 65 -16.28 0.33 25.35
C ARG A 65 -17.62 0.99 25.02
N LEU A 66 -18.19 0.62 23.88
CA LEU A 66 -19.56 0.98 23.52
C LEU A 66 -20.45 -0.25 23.69
N GLN A 67 -21.51 -0.11 24.50
CA GLN A 67 -22.63 -1.03 24.51
C GLN A 67 -23.54 -0.71 23.32
N ILE A 68 -23.73 -1.68 22.44
CA ILE A 68 -24.52 -1.52 21.21
C ILE A 68 -25.83 -2.28 21.38
N SER A 69 -26.93 -1.62 21.02
CA SER A 69 -28.28 -2.18 20.98
C SER A 69 -28.76 -2.28 19.52
N ARG A 70 -29.90 -2.96 19.31
CA ARG A 70 -30.50 -3.04 17.97
C ARG A 70 -30.96 -1.67 17.47
N ASP A 71 -31.44 -0.83 18.38
CA ASP A 71 -31.89 0.51 18.08
C ASP A 71 -30.72 1.42 17.68
N HIS A 72 -29.56 1.26 18.33
CA HIS A 72 -28.32 1.94 17.92
C HIS A 72 -27.90 1.58 16.49
N LEU A 73 -28.02 0.31 16.09
CA LEU A 73 -27.74 -0.10 14.71
C LEU A 73 -28.78 0.47 13.75
N SER A 74 -30.07 0.42 14.09
CA SER A 74 -31.13 0.95 13.23
C SER A 74 -30.95 2.46 13.00
N ALA A 75 -30.74 3.21 14.08
CA ALA A 75 -30.49 4.66 14.03
C ALA A 75 -29.25 4.96 13.17
N LEU A 76 -28.11 4.29 13.43
CA LEU A 76 -26.90 4.50 12.65
C LEU A 76 -27.12 4.21 11.16
N ARG A 77 -27.86 3.17 10.80
CA ARG A 77 -28.16 2.86 9.39
C ARG A 77 -28.92 3.99 8.71
N ASP A 78 -29.89 4.58 9.40
CA ASP A 78 -30.71 5.67 8.86
C ASP A 78 -29.89 6.95 8.72
N GLU A 79 -29.01 7.23 9.70
CA GLU A 79 -28.05 8.34 9.63
C GLU A 79 -27.06 8.18 8.47
N LEU A 80 -26.44 7.00 8.30
CA LEU A 80 -25.49 6.73 7.20
C LEU A 80 -26.14 6.89 5.82
N LYS A 81 -27.43 6.54 5.69
CA LYS A 81 -28.21 6.76 4.47
C LYS A 81 -28.48 8.24 4.24
N ARG A 82 -28.87 8.97 5.28
CA ARG A 82 -29.12 10.42 5.22
C ARG A 82 -27.87 11.18 4.79
N ASP A 83 -26.71 10.75 5.27
CA ASP A 83 -25.42 11.34 4.96
C ASP A 83 -24.81 10.87 3.63
N GLY A 84 -25.53 10.02 2.88
CA GLY A 84 -25.10 9.57 1.56
C GLY A 84 -23.91 8.60 1.56
N LEU A 85 -23.59 8.01 2.72
CA LEU A 85 -22.52 7.01 2.90
C LEU A 85 -22.94 5.61 2.43
N GLY A 86 -24.25 5.39 2.25
CA GLY A 86 -24.83 4.15 1.74
C GLY A 86 -25.46 3.28 2.82
N ASP A 87 -26.08 2.17 2.42
CA ASP A 87 -26.77 1.25 3.34
C ASP A 87 -25.85 0.08 3.74
N PRO A 88 -25.40 -0.02 5.01
CA PRO A 88 -24.48 -1.08 5.46
C PRO A 88 -25.01 -2.51 5.34
N CYS A 89 -26.31 -2.70 5.09
CA CYS A 89 -26.88 -4.01 4.81
C CYS A 89 -26.78 -4.42 3.32
N GLN A 90 -26.41 -3.50 2.44
CA GLN A 90 -26.33 -3.75 1.00
C GLN A 90 -24.92 -4.20 0.59
N PRO A 91 -24.78 -5.15 -0.35
CA PRO A 91 -23.48 -5.57 -0.87
C PRO A 91 -22.63 -4.39 -1.37
N GLU A 92 -23.29 -3.38 -1.94
CA GLU A 92 -22.65 -2.25 -2.58
C GLU A 92 -21.98 -1.29 -1.57
N PHE A 93 -22.35 -1.36 -0.29
CA PHE A 93 -21.77 -0.52 0.76
C PHE A 93 -20.28 -0.79 1.00
N VAL A 94 -19.88 -2.04 0.75
CA VAL A 94 -18.48 -2.49 0.80
C VAL A 94 -17.82 -2.37 -0.58
N THR A 95 -18.60 -2.32 -1.67
CA THR A 95 -18.05 -2.13 -3.01
C THR A 95 -17.48 -0.72 -3.19
N GLU A 96 -16.48 -0.66 -4.06
CA GLU A 96 -15.58 0.47 -4.22
C GLU A 96 -16.33 1.80 -4.46
N ALA A 97 -15.99 2.84 -3.69
CA ALA A 97 -16.47 4.20 -3.90
C ALA A 97 -16.32 4.62 -5.37
N GLN A 98 -17.36 5.25 -5.92
CA GLN A 98 -17.36 5.70 -7.32
C GLN A 98 -16.35 6.84 -7.51
N SER A 99 -15.85 7.01 -8.73
CA SER A 99 -14.94 8.12 -9.04
C SER A 99 -15.67 9.45 -8.89
N ARG A 100 -14.95 10.52 -8.52
CA ARG A 100 -15.51 11.89 -8.44
C ARG A 100 -16.23 12.29 -9.72
N ASN A 101 -15.66 11.95 -10.87
CA ASN A 101 -16.25 12.25 -12.18
C ASN A 101 -17.59 11.53 -12.41
N HIS A 102 -17.75 10.31 -11.88
CA HIS A 102 -19.02 9.57 -11.95
C HIS A 102 -20.05 10.17 -10.98
N LEU A 103 -19.63 10.57 -9.78
CA LEU A 103 -20.51 11.19 -8.80
C LEU A 103 -20.92 12.61 -9.24
N ALA A 104 -20.07 13.34 -9.96
CA ALA A 104 -20.39 14.64 -10.56
C ALA A 104 -21.54 14.58 -11.57
N GLN A 105 -21.82 13.40 -12.16
CA GLN A 105 -22.97 13.23 -13.07
C GLN A 105 -24.30 13.21 -12.32
N THR A 106 -24.30 12.92 -11.01
CA THR A 106 -25.52 12.60 -10.26
C THR A 106 -25.65 13.34 -8.92
N ARG A 107 -24.60 14.03 -8.45
CA ARG A 107 -24.57 14.73 -7.14
C ARG A 107 -24.06 16.16 -7.28
N GLN A 108 -24.64 17.08 -6.49
CA GLN A 108 -24.21 18.48 -6.42
C GLN A 108 -22.90 18.70 -5.66
N ASP A 109 -22.54 17.77 -4.77
CA ASP A 109 -21.24 17.71 -4.10
C ASP A 109 -20.59 16.37 -4.43
N GLU A 110 -19.76 16.37 -5.48
CA GLU A 110 -19.06 15.19 -5.99
C GLU A 110 -17.92 14.73 -5.08
N LYS A 111 -17.55 15.52 -4.07
CA LYS A 111 -16.48 15.17 -3.12
C LYS A 111 -16.98 14.20 -2.07
N ARG A 112 -18.27 14.26 -1.72
CA ARG A 112 -18.91 13.39 -0.72
C ARG A 112 -19.10 11.95 -1.22
N GLY A 113 -18.33 11.03 -0.66
CA GLY A 113 -18.40 9.59 -0.93
C GLY A 113 -17.60 9.15 -2.16
N ALA A 114 -16.82 10.05 -2.76
CA ALA A 114 -15.96 9.72 -3.88
C ALA A 114 -14.61 9.16 -3.44
N ARG A 115 -14.01 8.32 -4.29
CA ARG A 115 -12.59 7.96 -4.16
C ARG A 115 -11.70 9.20 -4.07
N ALA A 116 -10.62 9.11 -3.29
CA ALA A 116 -9.56 10.09 -3.35
C ALA A 116 -8.97 10.07 -4.77
N VAL A 117 -8.70 11.25 -5.34
CA VAL A 117 -8.23 11.40 -6.73
C VAL A 117 -6.93 10.60 -7.00
N GLY A 118 -6.15 10.32 -5.97
CA GLY A 118 -4.93 9.51 -6.04
C GLY A 118 -5.09 7.99 -5.88
N ASP A 119 -6.30 7.47 -5.57
CA ASP A 119 -6.48 6.04 -5.25
C ASP A 119 -6.30 5.09 -6.43
N ASP A 120 -6.37 5.60 -7.65
CA ASP A 120 -6.14 4.83 -8.88
C ASP A 120 -4.85 5.25 -9.60
N LEU A 121 -4.05 6.14 -9.02
CA LEU A 121 -2.80 6.59 -9.62
C LEU A 121 -1.59 5.83 -9.08
N VAL A 122 -0.71 5.42 -9.99
CA VAL A 122 0.55 4.74 -9.69
C VAL A 122 1.70 5.44 -10.41
N LEU A 123 2.88 5.41 -9.80
CA LEU A 123 4.09 6.00 -10.40
C LEU A 123 4.89 4.89 -11.08
N CYS A 124 5.04 4.99 -12.40
CA CYS A 124 5.76 4.01 -13.21
C CYS A 124 6.89 4.65 -14.01
N ARG A 125 7.97 3.91 -14.21
CA ARG A 125 9.10 4.34 -15.03
C ARG A 125 9.73 3.15 -15.76
N PRO A 126 9.85 3.17 -17.10
CA PRO A 126 10.66 2.19 -17.81
C PRO A 126 12.15 2.52 -17.69
N LEU A 127 13.00 1.51 -17.83
CA LEU A 127 14.43 1.72 -18.02
C LEU A 127 14.70 2.22 -19.45
N GLY A 128 14.89 3.54 -19.60
CA GLY A 128 15.19 4.17 -20.89
C GLY A 128 13.96 4.56 -21.70
N HIS A 129 13.22 3.59 -22.25
CA HIS A 129 12.09 3.83 -23.17
C HIS A 129 10.84 3.04 -22.77
N TRP A 130 9.67 3.62 -22.95
CA TRP A 130 8.43 2.84 -23.00
C TRP A 130 8.47 1.94 -24.23
N HIS A 131 8.11 0.67 -24.10
CA HIS A 131 8.00 -0.23 -25.25
C HIS A 131 6.53 -0.63 -25.43
N ILE A 132 5.87 -0.03 -26.41
CA ILE A 132 4.44 -0.26 -26.69
C ILE A 132 4.29 -0.74 -28.13
N ASP A 133 3.65 -1.89 -28.33
CA ASP A 133 3.52 -2.56 -29.63
C ASP A 133 4.88 -2.75 -30.34
N GLY A 134 5.92 -3.05 -29.56
CA GLY A 134 7.29 -3.19 -30.03
C GLY A 134 7.99 -1.88 -30.42
N GLN A 135 7.33 -0.72 -30.29
CA GLN A 135 7.92 0.58 -30.59
C GLN A 135 8.49 1.24 -29.34
N PRO A 136 9.76 1.68 -29.36
CA PRO A 136 10.35 2.45 -28.27
C PRO A 136 9.83 3.90 -28.32
N ILE A 137 9.21 4.34 -27.23
CA ILE A 137 8.76 5.72 -27.03
C ILE A 137 9.72 6.36 -26.01
N PRO A 138 10.48 7.40 -26.41
CA PRO A 138 11.49 8.01 -25.55
C PRO A 138 10.87 8.71 -24.35
N LEU A 139 11.60 8.66 -23.24
CA LEU A 139 11.31 9.51 -22.10
C LEU A 139 11.79 10.95 -22.37
N PRO A 140 11.12 11.96 -21.78
CA PRO A 140 11.64 13.32 -21.81
C PRO A 140 13.08 13.41 -21.27
N PRO A 141 13.91 14.34 -21.77
CA PRO A 141 15.34 14.43 -21.47
C PRO A 141 15.62 15.13 -20.12
N PHE A 142 14.89 14.76 -19.07
CA PHE A 142 15.09 15.25 -17.71
C PHE A 142 15.01 14.09 -16.71
N GLU A 143 15.72 14.24 -15.59
CA GLU A 143 15.61 13.31 -14.48
C GLU A 143 14.19 13.32 -13.93
N GLN A 144 13.59 12.13 -13.84
CA GLN A 144 12.22 11.97 -13.38
C GLN A 144 12.09 10.69 -12.57
N ALA A 145 11.31 10.76 -11.50
CA ALA A 145 10.91 9.58 -10.73
C ALA A 145 9.89 8.71 -11.49
N GLY A 146 9.39 9.15 -12.64
CA GLY A 146 8.44 8.42 -13.47
C GLY A 146 7.20 9.21 -13.79
N GLN A 147 6.24 8.54 -14.42
CA GLN A 147 4.98 9.09 -14.86
C GLN A 147 3.85 8.60 -13.94
N LEU A 148 2.97 9.52 -13.56
CA LEU A 148 1.78 9.20 -12.77
C LEU A 148 0.69 8.71 -13.72
N LEU A 149 0.33 7.43 -13.60
CA LEU A 149 -0.58 6.75 -14.52
C LEU A 149 -1.77 6.18 -13.76
N ASN A 150 -2.93 6.09 -14.43
CA ASN A 150 -4.03 5.30 -13.92
C ASN A 150 -3.70 3.81 -14.06
N TRP A 151 -3.70 3.06 -12.95
CA TRP A 151 -3.27 1.66 -12.99
C TRP A 151 -4.20 0.75 -13.79
N ARG A 152 -5.50 1.08 -13.89
CA ARG A 152 -6.46 0.28 -14.67
C ARG A 152 -6.17 0.43 -16.15
N SER A 153 -5.98 1.67 -16.62
CA SER A 153 -5.57 1.93 -18.00
C SER A 153 -4.22 1.28 -18.33
N LEU A 154 -3.26 1.34 -17.41
CA LEU A 154 -1.97 0.67 -17.58
C LEU A 154 -2.12 -0.86 -17.67
N SER A 155 -2.96 -1.45 -16.83
CA SER A 155 -3.28 -2.88 -16.86
C SER A 155 -3.97 -3.29 -18.16
N ASP A 156 -4.92 -2.49 -18.64
CA ASP A 156 -5.62 -2.74 -19.92
C ASP A 156 -4.64 -2.71 -21.10
N MET A 157 -3.63 -1.85 -21.04
CA MET A 157 -2.55 -1.78 -22.03
C MET A 157 -1.51 -2.90 -21.92
N ALA A 158 -1.50 -3.69 -20.85
CA ALA A 158 -0.47 -4.70 -20.62
C ALA A 158 -0.18 -5.66 -21.79
N PRO A 159 -1.15 -6.13 -22.60
CA PRO A 159 -0.85 -6.99 -23.76
C PRO A 159 -0.02 -6.29 -24.85
N ARG A 160 0.01 -4.96 -24.84
CA ARG A 160 0.75 -4.11 -25.76
C ARG A 160 2.10 -3.67 -25.18
N LEU A 161 2.32 -3.86 -23.88
CA LEU A 161 3.56 -3.49 -23.21
C LEU A 161 4.62 -4.57 -23.46
N CYS A 162 5.66 -4.22 -24.21
CA CYS A 162 6.77 -5.12 -24.56
C CYS A 162 7.96 -4.96 -23.60
N HIS A 163 7.67 -4.96 -22.29
CA HIS A 163 8.69 -4.95 -21.24
C HIS A 163 9.03 -6.38 -20.80
N SER A 164 10.24 -6.61 -20.28
CA SER A 164 10.63 -7.96 -19.88
C SER A 164 10.01 -8.37 -18.54
N HIS A 165 9.83 -7.41 -17.63
CA HIS A 165 9.36 -7.63 -16.25
C HIS A 165 8.61 -6.39 -15.75
N LEU A 166 7.74 -6.58 -14.77
CA LEU A 166 7.25 -5.51 -13.91
C LEU A 166 7.96 -5.61 -12.55
N VAL A 167 8.69 -4.56 -12.16
CA VAL A 167 9.48 -4.53 -10.93
C VAL A 167 8.84 -3.56 -9.94
N LEU A 168 8.31 -4.06 -8.81
CA LEU A 168 7.79 -3.24 -7.73
C LEU A 168 8.96 -2.77 -6.84
N VAL A 169 9.16 -1.45 -6.74
CA VAL A 169 10.26 -0.82 -5.99
C VAL A 169 9.75 -0.21 -4.70
N GLU A 170 10.48 -0.43 -3.60
CA GLU A 170 10.11 0.07 -2.28
C GLU A 170 10.30 1.58 -2.10
N ASN A 171 11.43 2.14 -2.55
CA ASN A 171 11.83 3.52 -2.25
C ASN A 171 11.70 4.45 -3.46
N LEU A 172 11.09 5.63 -3.24
CA LEU A 172 10.91 6.64 -4.29
C LEU A 172 12.24 7.21 -4.77
N ALA A 173 13.23 7.33 -3.87
CA ALA A 173 14.55 7.88 -4.16
C ALA A 173 15.31 7.08 -5.25
N LEU A 174 14.99 5.79 -5.42
CA LEU A 174 15.58 4.97 -6.48
C LEU A 174 15.03 5.30 -7.86
N MET A 175 13.77 5.75 -7.91
CA MET A 175 13.07 5.92 -9.18
C MET A 175 13.76 6.88 -10.15
N PRO A 176 14.35 8.04 -9.76
CA PRO A 176 15.17 8.88 -10.66
C PRO A 176 16.52 8.23 -11.06
N GLU A 177 17.04 7.32 -10.25
CA GLU A 177 18.39 6.77 -10.38
C GLU A 177 18.45 5.35 -10.96
N LEU A 178 17.33 4.79 -11.43
CA LEU A 178 17.23 3.39 -11.89
C LEU A 178 18.31 2.97 -12.91
N HIS A 179 18.81 3.92 -13.70
CA HIS A 179 19.86 3.69 -14.70
C HIS A 179 21.22 3.30 -14.10
N ARG A 180 21.43 3.53 -12.79
CA ARG A 180 22.67 3.19 -12.07
C ARG A 180 22.63 1.81 -11.43
N LEU A 181 21.47 1.13 -11.44
CA LEU A 181 21.36 -0.21 -10.88
C LEU A 181 22.17 -1.21 -11.71
N ALA A 182 22.97 -2.04 -11.05
CA ALA A 182 23.67 -3.16 -11.68
C ALA A 182 22.70 -4.35 -11.83
N LEU A 183 21.79 -4.24 -12.81
CA LEU A 183 20.75 -5.23 -13.07
C LEU A 183 21.30 -6.48 -13.78
N PRO A 184 20.74 -7.68 -13.50
CA PRO A 184 21.09 -8.88 -14.23
C PRO A 184 20.64 -8.76 -15.69
N ARG A 185 21.35 -9.43 -16.62
CA ARG A 185 21.06 -9.36 -18.07
C ARG A 185 19.64 -9.77 -18.45
N SER A 186 18.99 -10.59 -17.65
CA SER A 186 17.59 -10.99 -17.82
C SER A 186 16.60 -9.82 -17.62
N LEU A 187 16.99 -8.78 -16.87
CA LEU A 187 16.25 -7.52 -16.69
C LEU A 187 16.71 -6.46 -17.70
N ASN A 188 16.69 -6.79 -19.00
CA ASN A 188 17.16 -5.88 -20.07
C ASN A 188 16.20 -4.74 -20.44
N ASN A 189 14.90 -4.84 -20.12
CA ASN A 189 13.89 -3.80 -20.38
C ASN A 189 12.75 -3.84 -19.33
N PRO A 190 13.04 -3.68 -18.03
CA PRO A 190 12.02 -3.71 -16.99
C PRO A 190 11.17 -2.44 -17.00
N LEU A 191 9.90 -2.61 -16.61
CA LEU A 191 9.04 -1.52 -16.18
C LEU A 191 9.06 -1.47 -14.65
N PHE A 192 9.47 -0.35 -14.07
CA PHE A 192 9.48 -0.16 -12.63
C PHE A 192 8.18 0.50 -12.17
N LEU A 193 7.63 0.02 -11.06
CA LEU A 193 6.44 0.51 -10.40
C LEU A 193 6.83 0.87 -8.96
N TYR A 194 6.66 2.12 -8.58
CA TYR A 194 6.88 2.52 -7.20
C TYR A 194 5.72 2.05 -6.31
N ARG A 195 6.03 1.46 -5.15
CA ARG A 195 5.03 0.88 -4.26
C ARG A 195 4.12 1.88 -3.56
N GLY A 196 4.47 3.17 -3.52
CA GLY A 196 3.80 4.19 -2.71
C GLY A 196 4.36 4.35 -1.29
N ASP A 197 3.93 5.42 -0.62
CA ASP A 197 4.30 5.79 0.75
C ASP A 197 3.07 6.37 1.48
N ALA A 198 3.27 7.17 2.53
CA ALA A 198 2.16 7.82 3.22
C ALA A 198 1.42 8.83 2.33
N ASP A 199 2.13 9.44 1.37
CA ASP A 199 1.60 10.48 0.47
C ASP A 199 1.00 9.90 -0.81
N ARG A 200 1.30 8.63 -1.13
CA ARG A 200 0.84 7.93 -2.34
C ARG A 200 0.24 6.56 -2.02
N SER A 201 -0.95 6.28 -2.55
CA SER A 201 -1.72 5.06 -2.24
C SER A 201 -0.94 3.76 -2.52
N THR A 202 -0.40 3.15 -1.46
CA THR A 202 0.27 1.83 -1.55
C THR A 202 -0.65 0.76 -2.12
N GLY A 203 -1.95 0.82 -1.75
CA GLY A 203 -2.97 -0.09 -2.26
C GLY A 203 -3.12 -0.06 -3.78
N ALA A 204 -2.95 1.10 -4.42
CA ALA A 204 -3.04 1.23 -5.88
C ALA A 204 -1.89 0.49 -6.57
N ALA A 205 -0.66 0.68 -6.08
CA ALA A 205 0.52 0.02 -6.62
C ALA A 205 0.42 -1.51 -6.48
N TYR A 206 0.03 -2.02 -5.32
CA TYR A 206 -0.15 -3.47 -5.14
C TYR A 206 -1.28 -4.05 -6.01
N ARG A 207 -2.38 -3.31 -6.23
CA ARG A 207 -3.44 -3.73 -7.17
C ARG A 207 -2.92 -3.77 -8.60
N CYS A 208 -2.21 -2.73 -9.02
CA CYS A 208 -1.55 -2.66 -10.33
C CYS A 208 -0.62 -3.86 -10.52
N PHE A 209 0.29 -4.07 -9.57
CA PHE A 209 1.29 -5.13 -9.64
C PHE A 209 0.66 -6.51 -9.82
N ARG A 210 -0.38 -6.84 -9.03
CA ARG A 210 -1.08 -8.12 -9.15
C ARG A 210 -1.94 -8.24 -10.42
N ALA A 211 -2.44 -7.14 -10.97
CA ALA A 211 -3.21 -7.16 -12.21
C ALA A 211 -2.36 -7.55 -13.44
N PHE A 212 -1.02 -7.41 -13.33
CA PHE A 212 -0.06 -7.84 -14.35
C PHE A 212 0.32 -9.32 -14.27
N LYS A 213 -0.16 -10.06 -13.26
CA LYS A 213 0.14 -11.49 -13.12
C LYS A 213 -0.28 -12.26 -14.36
N GLY A 214 0.63 -13.10 -14.88
CA GLY A 214 0.43 -13.85 -16.13
C GLY A 214 0.56 -13.02 -17.41
N ARG A 215 0.84 -11.71 -17.32
CA ARG A 215 1.14 -10.84 -18.47
C ARG A 215 2.62 -10.47 -18.52
N LEU A 216 3.18 -10.08 -17.38
CA LEU A 216 4.61 -9.85 -17.20
C LEU A 216 5.09 -10.62 -15.97
N PRO A 217 6.32 -11.15 -15.98
CA PRO A 217 6.94 -11.66 -14.78
C PRO A 217 7.01 -10.59 -13.70
N LEU A 218 6.58 -10.94 -12.49
CA LEU A 218 6.45 -10.00 -11.38
C LEU A 218 7.67 -10.09 -10.45
N VAL A 219 8.39 -8.99 -10.30
CA VAL A 219 9.61 -8.91 -9.48
C VAL A 219 9.42 -7.89 -8.37
N TYR A 220 9.86 -8.21 -7.15
CA TYR A 220 9.95 -7.23 -6.06
C TYR A 220 11.41 -6.83 -5.82
N PHE A 221 11.64 -5.53 -5.67
CA PHE A 221 12.92 -4.98 -5.26
C PHE A 221 12.71 -4.04 -4.06
N GLY A 222 13.15 -4.49 -2.89
CA GLY A 222 13.11 -3.73 -1.64
C GLY A 222 14.47 -3.67 -0.96
N ASP A 223 14.48 -3.16 0.28
CA ASP A 223 15.67 -3.20 1.12
C ASP A 223 16.13 -4.67 1.33
N PHE A 224 17.44 -4.89 1.38
CA PHE A 224 18.03 -6.17 1.75
C PHE A 224 18.02 -6.31 3.28
N ASP A 225 16.82 -6.55 3.79
CA ASP A 225 16.50 -6.70 5.21
C ASP A 225 15.30 -7.65 5.43
N PRO A 226 15.02 -8.08 6.68
CA PRO A 226 13.86 -8.92 6.96
C PRO A 226 12.50 -8.33 6.53
N ALA A 227 12.29 -7.02 6.64
CA ALA A 227 11.03 -6.40 6.25
C ALA A 227 10.82 -6.43 4.73
N GLY A 228 11.85 -6.13 3.94
CA GLY A 228 11.87 -6.21 2.49
C GLY A 228 11.60 -7.64 2.01
N LEU A 229 12.21 -8.65 2.63
CA LEU A 229 11.89 -10.06 2.34
C LEU A 229 10.42 -10.40 2.66
N GLU A 230 9.90 -9.96 3.81
CA GLU A 230 8.51 -10.20 4.19
C GLU A 230 7.51 -9.53 3.23
N ILE A 231 7.81 -8.32 2.76
CA ILE A 231 7.00 -7.62 1.75
C ILE A 231 7.05 -8.35 0.42
N GLY A 232 8.24 -8.74 -0.06
CA GLY A 232 8.41 -9.45 -1.32
C GLY A 232 7.62 -10.76 -1.38
N LEU A 233 7.64 -11.52 -0.28
CA LEU A 233 6.84 -12.74 -0.12
C LEU A 233 5.32 -12.48 -0.07
N GLY A 234 4.90 -11.30 0.39
CA GLY A 234 3.49 -10.94 0.57
C GLY A 234 2.86 -10.15 -0.57
N CYS A 235 3.66 -9.54 -1.46
CA CYS A 235 3.15 -8.62 -2.46
C CYS A 235 2.59 -9.29 -3.71
N GLY A 236 2.86 -10.59 -3.88
CA GLY A 236 2.48 -11.38 -5.06
C GLY A 236 3.55 -11.37 -6.16
N ALA A 237 4.80 -11.09 -5.81
CA ALA A 237 5.93 -11.28 -6.72
C ALA A 237 6.13 -12.77 -7.02
N GLU A 238 6.78 -13.05 -8.14
CA GLU A 238 7.23 -14.38 -8.54
C GLU A 238 8.72 -14.55 -8.24
N ARG A 239 9.46 -13.43 -8.26
CA ARG A 239 10.89 -13.37 -7.97
C ARG A 239 11.24 -12.14 -7.13
N LEU A 240 12.33 -12.21 -6.39
CA LEU A 240 12.95 -11.07 -5.73
C LEU A 240 14.19 -10.63 -6.51
N LEU A 241 14.45 -9.32 -6.53
CA LEU A 241 15.72 -8.76 -6.97
C LEU A 241 16.57 -8.50 -5.73
N LEU A 242 17.58 -9.33 -5.50
CA LEU A 242 18.45 -9.28 -4.33
C LEU A 242 19.90 -9.04 -4.75
N PRO A 243 20.81 -8.62 -3.85
CA PRO A 243 22.25 -8.67 -4.12
C PRO A 243 22.67 -10.09 -4.54
N ALA A 244 23.64 -10.20 -5.44
CA ALA A 244 24.18 -11.50 -5.85
C ALA A 244 24.69 -12.29 -4.63
N PRO A 245 24.41 -13.59 -4.50
CA PRO A 245 24.77 -14.39 -3.32
C PRO A 245 26.26 -14.32 -2.94
N ASP A 246 27.13 -14.30 -3.95
CA ASP A 246 28.59 -14.26 -3.77
C ASP A 246 29.08 -13.00 -3.03
N CYS A 247 28.28 -11.93 -2.98
CA CYS A 247 28.66 -10.70 -2.31
C CYS A 247 28.12 -10.56 -0.87
N TRP A 248 27.21 -11.43 -0.41
CA TRP A 248 26.51 -11.21 0.87
C TRP A 248 27.43 -11.09 2.08
N GLU A 249 28.42 -11.97 2.20
CA GLU A 249 29.40 -11.94 3.30
C GLU A 249 30.17 -10.61 3.35
N THR A 250 30.57 -10.09 2.19
CA THR A 250 31.29 -8.81 2.12
C THR A 250 30.34 -7.63 2.33
N LEU A 251 29.17 -7.67 1.69
CA LEU A 251 28.15 -6.63 1.72
C LEU A 251 27.65 -6.39 3.15
N LEU A 252 27.40 -7.45 3.90
CA LEU A 252 26.84 -7.40 5.25
C LEU A 252 27.90 -7.22 6.33
N HIS A 253 29.19 -7.26 6.01
CA HIS A 253 30.24 -7.03 6.99
C HIS A 253 30.05 -5.66 7.68
N PRO A 254 30.19 -5.54 9.02
CA PRO A 254 29.94 -4.30 9.76
C PRO A 254 30.80 -3.10 9.33
N HIS A 255 31.95 -3.36 8.70
CA HIS A 255 32.87 -2.33 8.18
C HIS A 255 32.86 -2.21 6.66
N TRP A 256 31.86 -2.78 5.98
CA TRP A 256 31.71 -2.65 4.54
C TRP A 256 31.72 -1.18 4.11
N GLN A 257 32.58 -0.84 3.14
CA GLN A 257 32.71 0.52 2.56
C GLN A 257 32.92 1.64 3.59
N SER A 258 33.51 1.33 4.76
CA SER A 258 33.74 2.29 5.84
C SER A 258 32.48 3.03 6.32
N LEU A 259 31.31 2.38 6.23
CA LEU A 259 30.07 2.93 6.74
C LEU A 259 30.19 3.26 8.23
N THR A 260 29.75 4.46 8.62
CA THR A 260 29.77 4.93 10.01
C THR A 260 28.37 4.93 10.61
N GLY A 261 28.27 4.59 11.89
CA GLY A 261 27.00 4.59 12.63
C GLY A 261 26.62 3.21 13.15
N ALA A 262 25.73 3.17 14.13
CA ALA A 262 25.26 1.92 14.71
C ALA A 262 24.16 1.31 13.83
N GLU A 263 24.30 0.04 13.49
CA GLU A 263 23.22 -0.76 12.90
C GLU A 263 22.08 -0.90 13.91
N ARG A 264 20.88 -0.45 13.51
CA ARG A 264 19.66 -0.48 14.34
C ARG A 264 18.49 -1.14 13.64
N ARG A 265 18.49 -1.20 12.30
CA ARG A 265 17.38 -1.73 11.51
C ARG A 265 17.24 -3.23 11.72
N TRP A 266 18.35 -3.97 11.74
CA TRP A 266 18.32 -5.40 12.05
C TRP A 266 17.57 -5.68 13.37
N TYR A 267 17.99 -5.02 14.45
CA TYR A 267 17.40 -5.21 15.78
C TYR A 267 15.94 -4.74 15.87
N ALA A 268 15.59 -3.66 15.17
CA ALA A 268 14.20 -3.20 15.07
C ALA A 268 13.28 -4.20 14.33
N GLN A 269 13.87 -5.10 13.55
CA GLN A 269 13.16 -6.09 12.72
C GLN A 269 13.31 -7.53 13.23
N GLU A 270 13.74 -7.75 14.48
CA GLU A 270 13.96 -9.10 15.02
C GLU A 270 12.69 -9.96 14.99
N ALA A 271 11.52 -9.36 15.22
CA ALA A 271 10.24 -10.08 15.16
C ALA A 271 9.91 -10.55 13.73
N GLN A 272 10.23 -9.74 12.71
CA GLN A 272 10.10 -10.08 11.28
C GLN A 272 11.04 -11.24 10.95
N ALA A 273 12.31 -11.14 11.34
CA ALA A 273 13.31 -12.18 11.10
C ALA A 273 12.87 -13.53 11.70
N ARG A 274 12.41 -13.53 12.96
CA ARG A 274 11.89 -14.74 13.63
C ARG A 274 10.70 -15.35 12.88
N ARG A 275 9.76 -14.52 12.38
CA ARG A 275 8.65 -15.01 11.55
C ARG A 275 9.17 -15.65 10.27
N LEU A 276 10.15 -15.05 9.59
CA LEU A 276 10.71 -15.59 8.37
C LEU A 276 11.45 -16.92 8.60
N PHE A 277 12.22 -17.05 9.69
CA PHE A 277 12.86 -18.31 10.07
C PHE A 277 11.87 -19.46 10.32
N SER A 278 10.65 -19.13 10.76
CA SER A 278 9.59 -20.12 10.98
C SER A 278 8.88 -20.57 9.70
N ARG A 279 9.13 -19.90 8.55
CA ARG A 279 8.52 -20.24 7.26
C ARG A 279 9.39 -21.22 6.48
N ASN A 280 8.75 -22.06 5.67
CA ASN A 280 9.48 -22.85 4.69
C ASN A 280 9.82 -21.98 3.47
N LEU A 281 10.99 -21.33 3.49
CA LEU A 281 11.48 -20.47 2.41
C LEU A 281 12.27 -21.29 1.36
N ALA A 282 12.31 -20.78 0.12
CA ALA A 282 13.25 -21.26 -0.89
C ALA A 282 14.70 -21.12 -0.40
N GLU A 283 15.59 -22.00 -0.85
CA GLU A 283 16.97 -22.07 -0.34
C GLU A 283 17.74 -20.75 -0.45
N PRO A 284 17.70 -20.01 -1.57
CA PRO A 284 18.40 -18.71 -1.65
C PRO A 284 17.90 -17.69 -0.63
N LEU A 285 16.60 -17.70 -0.30
CA LEU A 285 16.03 -16.79 0.69
C LEU A 285 16.43 -17.17 2.12
N LYS A 286 16.55 -18.48 2.40
CA LYS A 286 17.10 -18.98 3.67
C LYS A 286 18.54 -18.50 3.84
N GLN A 287 19.36 -18.64 2.80
CA GLN A 287 20.76 -18.22 2.82
C GLN A 287 20.88 -16.70 3.00
N ALA A 288 20.04 -15.91 2.31
CA ALA A 288 20.00 -14.46 2.49
C ALA A 288 19.68 -14.07 3.95
N LEU A 289 18.65 -14.68 4.53
CA LEU A 289 18.25 -14.42 5.91
C LEU A 289 19.31 -14.86 6.92
N LEU A 290 19.97 -15.99 6.69
CA LEU A 290 21.08 -16.47 7.51
C LEU A 290 22.29 -15.53 7.45
N ALA A 291 22.62 -14.99 6.28
CA ALA A 291 23.69 -14.02 6.13
C ALA A 291 23.38 -12.72 6.88
N MET A 292 22.14 -12.21 6.80
CA MET A 292 21.73 -11.03 7.60
C MET A 292 21.82 -11.32 9.10
N ASP A 293 21.41 -12.52 9.53
CA ASP A 293 21.44 -12.91 10.94
C ASP A 293 22.87 -13.13 11.46
N SER A 294 23.77 -13.71 10.67
CA SER A 294 25.17 -13.96 11.10
C SER A 294 25.91 -12.65 11.33
N HIS A 295 25.71 -11.66 10.46
CA HIS A 295 26.35 -10.34 10.57
C HIS A 295 25.56 -9.35 11.41
N LYS A 296 24.28 -9.63 11.70
CA LYS A 296 23.32 -8.71 12.34
C LYS A 296 23.22 -7.38 11.59
N GLN A 297 23.20 -7.44 10.25
CA GLN A 297 23.34 -6.30 9.35
C GLN A 297 22.28 -6.33 8.24
N THR A 298 21.92 -5.14 7.75
CA THR A 298 20.97 -4.99 6.63
C THR A 298 21.47 -3.94 5.64
N ARG A 299 20.93 -3.91 4.42
CA ARG A 299 21.27 -2.87 3.43
C ARG A 299 20.05 -2.27 2.78
N THR A 300 20.04 -0.95 2.68
CA THR A 300 18.96 -0.23 2.01
C THR A 300 19.17 -0.24 0.51
N GLN A 301 18.10 -0.04 -0.25
CA GLN A 301 18.19 0.10 -1.69
C GLN A 301 19.15 1.21 -2.12
N GLU A 302 19.22 2.32 -1.37
CA GLU A 302 20.16 3.42 -1.63
C GLU A 302 21.61 2.99 -1.44
N HIS A 303 21.94 2.15 -0.45
CA HIS A 303 23.28 1.60 -0.30
C HIS A 303 23.64 0.68 -1.48
N LEU A 304 22.71 -0.18 -1.91
CA LEU A 304 22.93 -1.06 -3.06
C LEU A 304 23.21 -0.26 -4.34
N LEU A 305 22.43 0.80 -4.56
CA LEU A 305 22.57 1.73 -5.67
C LEU A 305 23.90 2.53 -5.60
N ALA A 306 24.20 3.13 -4.45
CA ALA A 306 25.35 4.02 -4.28
C ALA A 306 26.69 3.30 -4.49
N HIS A 307 26.75 2.01 -4.15
CA HIS A 307 27.96 1.19 -4.26
C HIS A 307 27.95 0.25 -5.47
N GLY A 308 26.97 0.37 -6.38
CA GLY A 308 26.91 -0.42 -7.61
C GLY A 308 26.86 -1.93 -7.34
N VAL A 309 26.14 -2.35 -6.29
CA VAL A 309 26.05 -3.76 -5.90
C VAL A 309 25.33 -4.54 -7.00
N GLU A 310 25.97 -5.61 -7.49
CA GLU A 310 25.38 -6.50 -8.49
C GLU A 310 24.13 -7.19 -7.94
N LEU A 311 23.07 -7.21 -8.75
CA LEU A 311 21.77 -7.76 -8.39
C LEU A 311 21.46 -9.01 -9.21
N GLU A 312 20.71 -9.93 -8.59
CA GLU A 312 20.24 -11.17 -9.20
C GLU A 312 18.75 -11.40 -8.94
N LEU A 313 18.11 -12.12 -9.86
CA LEU A 313 16.75 -12.58 -9.70
C LEU A 313 16.73 -13.90 -8.94
N VAL A 314 15.96 -13.94 -7.86
CA VAL A 314 15.80 -15.10 -6.98
C VAL A 314 14.35 -15.57 -7.01
N ASP A 315 14.13 -16.85 -7.29
CA ASP A 315 12.79 -17.46 -7.29
C ASP A 315 12.21 -17.59 -5.87
N LEU A 316 10.90 -17.38 -5.75
CA LEU A 316 10.12 -17.48 -4.51
C LEU A 316 9.52 -18.87 -4.28
#